data_AF-A0A444PUZ3-F1
#
_entry.id   AF-A0A444PUZ3-F1
#
_cell.length_a   1.000
_cell.length_b   1.000
_cell.length_c   1.000
_cell.angle_alpha   90.00
_cell.angle_beta   90.00
_cell.angle_gamma   90.00
#
_symmetry.space_group_name_H-M   'P 1'
#
loop_
_entity.id
_entity.type
_entity.pdbx_description
1 polymer ?
#
loop_
_entity_poly.entity_id
_entity_poly.type
_entity_poly.pdbx_seq_one_letter_code
_entity_poly.pdbx_strand_id
1 'polypeptide(L)'
;MTTPLLPALFIGGHEFSIAELSAARLDGDLVVVGAAFAAAGTPVDHRHRAAAIAADVPPGCTVVGRSAAWLHSGSGEVPLPLEIGVSGPTSRWSRPHRSARSMRIRPEHREIVGIGTAAVLTLSPVATIIDLARMPRRRGDDALLRAVASRRGIPAADVLSALDDWAHLPGKREAEARLRTCFELSRR
;
A
#
# COMPACT_ATOMS: atom_id res chain seq x y z
N MET A 1 32.81 -17.38 -8.45
CA MET A 1 31.66 -18.14 -7.94
C MET A 1 30.68 -17.12 -7.38
N THR A 2 29.56 -16.91 -8.07
CA THR A 2 28.53 -15.96 -7.61
C THR A 2 27.78 -16.63 -6.47
N THR A 3 27.96 -16.16 -5.24
CA THR A 3 27.13 -16.58 -4.11
C THR A 3 25.66 -16.42 -4.53
N PRO A 4 24.83 -17.48 -4.47
CA PRO A 4 23.42 -17.31 -4.77
C PRO A 4 22.85 -16.32 -3.75
N LEU A 5 22.43 -15.15 -4.23
CA LEU A 5 21.72 -14.19 -3.41
C LEU A 5 20.37 -14.83 -3.08
N LEU A 6 20.08 -14.96 -1.79
CA LEU A 6 18.76 -15.39 -1.32
C LEU A 6 17.69 -14.47 -1.94
N PRO A 7 16.48 -15.01 -2.22
CA PRO A 7 15.40 -14.18 -2.73
C PRO A 7 15.03 -13.11 -1.69
N ALA A 8 14.55 -11.96 -2.16
CA ALA A 8 14.12 -10.88 -1.28
C ALA A 8 12.90 -11.28 -0.40
N LEU A 9 12.10 -12.22 -0.89
CA LEU A 9 10.99 -12.84 -0.17
C LEU A 9 10.86 -14.30 -0.56
N PHE A 10 10.42 -15.11 0.40
CA PHE A 10 9.96 -16.47 0.18
C PHE A 10 8.44 -16.50 0.10
N ILE A 11 7.92 -17.21 -0.90
CA ILE A 11 6.47 -17.35 -1.14
C ILE A 11 6.12 -18.84 -1.02
N GLY A 12 5.06 -19.14 -0.27
CA GLY A 12 4.61 -20.52 -0.09
C GLY A 12 4.30 -21.20 -1.42
N GLY A 13 4.92 -22.35 -1.65
CA GLY A 13 4.76 -23.14 -2.88
C GLY A 13 5.69 -22.75 -4.04
N HIS A 14 6.59 -21.78 -3.85
CA HIS A 14 7.65 -21.46 -4.80
C HIS A 14 8.92 -22.26 -4.50
N GLU A 15 9.75 -21.77 -3.57
CA GLU A 15 10.99 -22.44 -3.16
C GLU A 15 10.76 -23.46 -2.05
N PHE A 16 9.82 -23.17 -1.15
CA PHE A 16 9.49 -23.97 0.02
C PHE A 16 7.98 -24.10 0.19
N SER A 17 7.53 -25.19 0.80
CA SER A 17 6.15 -25.37 1.19
C SER A 17 5.73 -24.38 2.28
N ILE A 18 4.43 -24.12 2.41
CA ILE A 18 3.88 -23.29 3.50
C ILE A 18 4.26 -23.87 4.87
N ALA A 19 4.34 -25.20 5.00
CA ALA A 19 4.72 -25.87 6.24
C ALA A 19 6.18 -25.56 6.61
N GLU A 20 7.11 -25.65 5.67
CA GLU A 20 8.53 -25.33 5.88
C GLU A 20 8.72 -23.85 6.23
N LEU A 21 8.06 -22.94 5.50
CA LEU A 21 8.12 -21.50 5.81
C LEU A 21 7.51 -21.19 7.17
N SER A 22 6.45 -21.91 7.56
CA SER A 22 5.84 -21.75 8.89
C SER A 22 6.74 -22.26 10.00
N ALA A 23 7.45 -23.37 9.79
CA ALA A 23 8.44 -23.89 10.73
C ALA A 23 9.60 -22.91 10.91
N ALA A 24 10.23 -22.47 9.81
CA ALA A 24 11.32 -21.50 9.84
C ALA A 24 10.90 -20.17 10.50
N ARG A 25 9.65 -19.74 10.34
CA ARG A 25 9.09 -18.59 11.07
C ARG A 25 9.01 -18.84 12.59
N LEU A 26 8.58 -20.03 13.01
CA LEU A 26 8.48 -20.39 14.43
C LEU A 26 9.86 -20.50 15.08
N ASP A 27 10.86 -20.96 14.33
CA ASP A 27 12.26 -21.02 14.76
C ASP A 27 12.93 -19.63 14.80
N GLY A 28 12.28 -18.61 14.22
CA GLY A 28 12.74 -17.23 14.23
C GLY A 28 13.63 -16.85 13.05
N ASP A 29 13.80 -17.76 12.07
CA ASP A 29 14.59 -17.52 10.86
C ASP A 29 13.87 -16.62 9.85
N LEU A 30 12.54 -16.56 9.91
CA LEU A 30 11.70 -15.77 9.00
C LEU A 30 10.75 -14.84 9.73
N VAL A 31 10.51 -13.68 9.12
CA VAL A 31 9.47 -12.71 9.52
C VAL A 31 8.38 -12.61 8.45
N VAL A 32 7.14 -12.36 8.87
CA VAL A 32 5.99 -12.27 7.97
C VAL A 32 5.94 -10.90 7.29
N VAL A 33 5.69 -10.91 5.98
CA VAL A 33 5.42 -9.73 5.16
C VAL A 33 4.15 -9.98 4.35
N GLY A 34 2.99 -9.60 4.88
CA GLY A 34 1.71 -9.93 4.24
C GLY A 34 1.49 -11.44 4.19
N ALA A 35 1.38 -12.00 2.97
CA ALA A 35 1.30 -13.45 2.75
C ALA A 35 2.66 -14.12 2.46
N ALA A 36 3.74 -13.33 2.41
CA ALA A 36 5.11 -13.80 2.13
C ALA A 36 6.00 -13.73 3.38
N PHE A 37 7.25 -14.17 3.24
CA PHE A 37 8.23 -14.22 4.33
C PHE A 37 9.54 -13.57 3.92
N ALA A 38 10.20 -12.85 4.83
CA ALA A 38 11.54 -12.33 4.65
C ALA A 38 12.49 -12.99 5.66
N ALA A 39 13.77 -13.14 5.32
CA ALA A 39 14.77 -13.62 6.27
C ALA A 39 14.89 -12.68 7.48
N ALA A 40 15.00 -13.23 8.68
CA ALA A 40 15.21 -12.46 9.89
C ALA A 40 16.46 -11.57 9.77
N GLY A 41 16.37 -10.34 10.27
CA GLY A 41 17.42 -9.32 10.10
C GLY A 41 17.37 -8.59 8.75
N THR A 42 16.54 -9.01 7.79
CA THR A 42 16.36 -8.28 6.52
C THR A 42 15.54 -7.01 6.77
N PRO A 43 16.03 -5.82 6.38
CA PRO A 43 15.23 -4.59 6.45
C PRO A 43 14.01 -4.66 5.52
N VAL A 44 12.82 -4.84 6.09
CA VAL A 44 11.57 -4.92 5.32
C VAL A 44 11.03 -3.52 5.05
N ASP A 45 10.91 -3.18 3.77
CA ASP A 45 10.38 -1.90 3.31
C ASP A 45 9.14 -2.05 2.41
N HIS A 46 8.69 -0.93 1.84
CA HIS A 46 7.56 -0.89 0.92
C HIS A 46 7.72 -1.76 -0.34
N ARG A 47 8.96 -2.00 -0.79
CA ARG A 47 9.24 -2.82 -1.98
C ARG A 47 9.01 -4.30 -1.69
N HIS A 48 9.40 -4.75 -0.50
CA HIS A 48 9.06 -6.08 -0.02
C HIS A 48 7.54 -6.24 0.09
N ARG A 49 6.84 -5.27 0.69
CA ARG A 49 5.38 -5.33 0.78
C ARG A 49 4.68 -5.33 -0.59
N ALA A 50 5.21 -4.60 -1.57
CA ALA A 50 4.75 -4.67 -2.95
C ALA A 50 4.91 -6.06 -3.55
N ALA A 51 6.08 -6.68 -3.40
CA ALA A 51 6.33 -8.03 -3.90
C ALA A 51 5.43 -9.07 -3.20
N ALA A 52 5.18 -8.91 -1.91
CA ALA A 52 4.33 -9.81 -1.13
C ALA A 52 2.87 -9.89 -1.60
N ILE A 53 2.38 -8.86 -2.32
CA ILE A 53 1.00 -8.82 -2.84
C ILE A 53 0.97 -8.87 -4.37
N ALA A 54 2.11 -8.97 -5.05
CA ALA A 54 2.18 -8.78 -6.50
C ALA A 54 1.34 -9.79 -7.28
N ALA A 55 1.27 -11.05 -6.83
CA ALA A 55 0.46 -12.09 -7.45
C ALA A 55 -1.06 -11.85 -7.28
N ASP A 56 -1.46 -11.12 -6.25
CA ASP A 56 -2.87 -10.83 -5.94
C ASP A 56 -3.38 -9.55 -6.64
N VAL A 57 -2.47 -8.75 -7.21
CA VAL A 57 -2.81 -7.50 -7.91
C VAL A 57 -3.06 -7.79 -9.39
N PRO A 58 -4.29 -7.60 -9.90
CA PRO A 58 -4.59 -7.90 -11.29
C PRO A 58 -3.84 -6.97 -12.26
N PRO A 59 -3.47 -7.45 -13.46
CA PRO A 59 -2.81 -6.62 -14.46
C PRO A 59 -3.56 -5.32 -14.76
N GLY A 60 -2.83 -4.20 -14.84
CA GLY A 60 -3.38 -2.88 -15.15
C GLY A 60 -4.19 -2.23 -14.01
N CYS A 61 -4.30 -2.88 -12.86
CA CYS A 61 -4.95 -2.32 -11.70
C CYS A 61 -3.98 -1.57 -10.78
N THR A 62 -4.50 -0.64 -9.97
CA THR A 62 -3.70 0.15 -9.01
C THR A 62 -4.09 -0.25 -7.59
N VAL A 63 -3.14 -0.53 -6.72
CA VAL A 63 -3.40 -0.73 -5.27
C VAL A 63 -3.73 0.62 -4.64
N VAL A 64 -4.86 0.71 -3.92
CA VAL A 64 -5.40 1.97 -3.38
C VAL A 64 -5.74 1.86 -1.88
N GLY A 65 -6.15 2.97 -1.27
CA GLY A 65 -6.72 3.04 0.08
C GLY A 65 -5.88 2.35 1.14
N ARG A 66 -6.51 1.47 1.92
CA ARG A 66 -5.84 0.81 3.06
C ARG A 66 -4.75 -0.16 2.62
N SER A 67 -4.90 -0.81 1.46
CA SER A 67 -3.88 -1.70 0.92
C SER A 67 -2.64 -0.92 0.46
N ALA A 68 -2.84 0.25 -0.18
CA ALA A 68 -1.73 1.14 -0.52
C ALA A 68 -1.06 1.70 0.75
N ALA A 69 -1.86 2.04 1.76
CA ALA A 69 -1.33 2.57 3.01
C ALA A 69 -0.52 1.53 3.80
N TRP A 70 -0.98 0.28 3.85
CA TRP A 70 -0.20 -0.84 4.38
C TRP A 70 1.10 -1.03 3.61
N LEU A 71 1.06 -1.01 2.27
CA LEU A 71 2.24 -1.12 1.42
C LEU A 71 3.27 -0.04 1.75
N HIS A 72 2.85 1.23 1.86
CA HIS A 72 3.76 2.34 2.11
C HIS A 72 4.29 2.37 3.54
N SER A 73 3.44 2.12 4.53
CA SER A 73 3.79 2.31 5.95
C SER A 73 4.26 1.04 6.66
N GLY A 74 3.86 -0.14 6.19
CA GLY A 74 4.01 -1.40 6.92
C GLY A 74 3.22 -1.45 8.22
N SER A 75 2.28 -0.52 8.43
CA SER A 75 1.48 -0.44 9.65
C SER A 75 0.13 -1.13 9.46
N GLY A 76 -0.32 -1.81 10.52
CA GLY A 76 -1.55 -2.60 10.49
C GLY A 76 -1.40 -3.90 9.69
N GLU A 77 -2.52 -4.58 9.48
CA GLU A 77 -2.59 -5.78 8.66
C GLU A 77 -2.90 -5.44 7.20
N VAL A 78 -2.45 -6.30 6.27
CA VAL A 78 -2.83 -6.17 4.87
C VAL A 78 -4.34 -6.41 4.74
N PRO A 79 -5.12 -5.47 4.18
CA PRO A 79 -6.54 -5.71 3.95
C PRO A 79 -6.74 -6.82 2.93
N LEU A 80 -7.50 -7.85 3.31
CA LEU A 80 -7.94 -8.92 2.42
C LEU A 80 -9.47 -8.90 2.33
N PRO A 81 -10.06 -8.81 1.12
CA PRO A 81 -9.39 -8.66 -0.18
C PRO A 81 -8.70 -7.29 -0.35
N LEU A 82 -7.66 -7.24 -1.19
CA LEU A 82 -6.90 -6.00 -1.47
C LEU A 82 -7.80 -4.91 -2.04
N GLU A 83 -7.66 -3.67 -1.57
CA GLU A 83 -8.35 -2.53 -2.15
C GLU A 83 -7.68 -2.13 -3.48
N ILE A 84 -8.42 -2.28 -4.58
CA ILE A 84 -7.90 -2.10 -5.94
C ILE A 84 -8.68 -0.98 -6.66
N GLY A 85 -7.97 -0.07 -7.30
CA GLY A 85 -8.50 0.96 -8.18
C GLY A 85 -8.39 0.55 -9.65
N VAL A 86 -9.48 0.73 -10.38
CA VAL A 86 -9.55 0.47 -11.83
C VAL A 86 -9.86 1.75 -12.60
N SER A 87 -9.10 2.03 -13.65
CA SER A 87 -9.32 3.17 -14.56
C SER A 87 -9.62 2.67 -15.98
N GLY A 88 -10.61 3.28 -16.64
CA GLY A 88 -10.88 3.04 -18.05
C GLY A 88 -11.85 1.88 -18.33
N PRO A 89 -11.92 1.38 -19.59
CA PRO A 89 -12.86 0.33 -20.01
C PRO A 89 -12.74 -0.97 -19.21
N THR A 90 -11.56 -1.23 -18.65
CA THR A 90 -11.23 -2.36 -17.76
C THR A 90 -12.05 -2.36 -16.47
N SER A 91 -12.63 -1.22 -16.06
CA SER A 91 -13.58 -1.16 -14.93
C SER A 91 -14.82 -2.05 -15.14
N ARG A 92 -15.15 -2.43 -16.38
CA ARG A 92 -16.32 -3.27 -16.69
C ARG A 92 -16.06 -4.77 -16.49
N TRP A 93 -14.82 -5.19 -16.25
CA TRP A 93 -14.40 -6.61 -16.21
C TRP A 93 -13.84 -7.08 -14.86
N SER A 94 -13.76 -6.22 -13.84
CA SER A 94 -13.14 -6.54 -12.53
C SER A 94 -14.05 -7.37 -11.60
N ARG A 95 -14.73 -8.40 -12.11
CA ARG A 95 -15.55 -9.31 -11.28
C ARG A 95 -14.85 -10.65 -11.10
N PRO A 96 -13.75 -10.66 -10.31
CA PRO A 96 -13.77 -11.47 -9.09
C PRO A 96 -13.27 -10.75 -7.81
N HIS A 97 -12.87 -9.47 -7.87
CA HIS A 97 -12.30 -8.76 -6.72
C HIS A 97 -13.37 -7.95 -5.95
N ARG A 98 -13.74 -8.41 -4.75
CA ARG A 98 -14.83 -7.82 -3.93
C ARG A 98 -14.56 -6.39 -3.41
N SER A 99 -13.35 -5.86 -3.61
CA SER A 99 -12.87 -4.56 -3.12
C SER A 99 -12.33 -3.66 -4.24
N ALA A 100 -12.83 -3.83 -5.47
CA ALA A 100 -12.52 -2.94 -6.57
C ALA A 100 -13.32 -1.63 -6.47
N ARG A 101 -12.62 -0.49 -6.43
CA ARG A 101 -13.20 0.86 -6.56
C ARG A 101 -12.99 1.37 -7.98
N SER A 102 -14.09 1.66 -8.68
CA SER A 102 -14.01 2.41 -9.94
C SER A 102 -13.69 3.86 -9.60
N MET A 103 -12.46 4.29 -9.89
CA MET A 103 -12.01 5.66 -9.67
C MET A 103 -11.03 6.02 -10.77
N ARG A 104 -11.20 7.19 -11.38
CA ARG A 104 -10.22 7.71 -12.33
C ARG A 104 -8.98 8.16 -11.56
N ILE A 105 -8.01 7.28 -11.44
CA ILE A 105 -6.69 7.59 -10.87
C ILE A 105 -5.84 8.16 -12.00
N ARG A 106 -5.38 9.40 -11.83
CA ARG A 106 -4.51 10.06 -12.80
C ARG A 106 -3.07 9.50 -12.73
N PRO A 107 -2.31 9.46 -13.84
CA PRO A 107 -0.96 8.89 -13.86
C PRO A 107 -0.01 9.47 -12.80
N GLU A 108 -0.07 10.79 -12.55
CA GLU A 108 0.76 11.50 -11.58
C GLU A 108 0.50 11.10 -10.11
N HIS A 109 -0.64 10.46 -9.83
CA HIS A 109 -0.99 9.95 -8.50
C HIS A 109 -0.60 8.48 -8.32
N ARG A 110 0.11 7.90 -9.29
CA ARG A 110 0.54 6.50 -9.26
C ARG A 110 2.04 6.40 -9.09
N GLU A 111 2.45 5.29 -8.51
CA GLU A 111 3.84 4.88 -8.36
C GLU A 111 3.94 3.39 -8.70
N ILE A 112 5.04 2.98 -9.34
CA ILE A 112 5.38 1.57 -9.50
C ILE A 112 6.36 1.21 -8.41
N VAL A 113 5.99 0.27 -7.55
CA VAL A 113 6.83 -0.19 -6.43
C VAL A 113 7.11 -1.67 -6.63
N GLY A 114 8.38 -2.08 -6.52
CA GLY A 114 8.76 -3.48 -6.74
C GLY A 114 10.20 -3.81 -6.37
N ILE A 115 10.49 -5.10 -6.27
CA ILE A 115 11.83 -5.67 -6.06
C ILE A 115 11.99 -6.93 -6.92
N GLY A 116 13.16 -7.07 -7.55
CA GLY A 116 13.37 -8.13 -8.53
C GLY A 116 12.38 -8.01 -9.70
N THR A 117 11.70 -9.11 -10.02
CA THR A 117 10.70 -9.19 -11.09
C THR A 117 9.28 -8.85 -10.61
N ALA A 118 9.07 -8.73 -9.30
CA ALA A 118 7.76 -8.41 -8.72
C ALA A 118 7.58 -6.90 -8.61
N ALA A 119 6.52 -6.38 -9.23
CA ALA A 119 6.16 -4.97 -9.17
C ALA A 119 4.64 -4.79 -9.15
N VAL A 120 4.18 -3.77 -8.43
CA VAL A 120 2.77 -3.36 -8.39
C VAL A 120 2.64 -1.89 -8.72
N LEU A 121 1.57 -1.55 -9.40
CA LEU A 121 1.12 -0.17 -9.54
C LEU A 121 0.32 0.19 -8.28
N THR A 122 0.67 1.26 -7.59
CA THR A 122 0.00 1.73 -6.37
C THR A 122 -0.23 3.23 -6.42
N LEU A 123 -1.09 3.77 -5.56
CA LEU A 123 -1.15 5.22 -5.35
C LEU A 123 0.19 5.71 -4.78
N SER A 124 0.62 6.90 -5.18
CA SER A 124 1.75 7.55 -4.52
C SER A 124 1.44 7.75 -3.03
N PRO A 125 2.44 7.86 -2.16
CA PRO A 125 2.22 8.09 -0.72
C PRO A 125 1.31 9.29 -0.41
N VAL A 126 1.51 10.42 -1.09
CA VAL A 126 0.67 11.62 -0.93
C VAL A 126 -0.77 11.34 -1.38
N ALA A 127 -0.95 10.73 -2.54
CA ALA A 127 -2.27 10.36 -3.03
C ALA A 127 -2.96 9.33 -2.12
N THR A 128 -2.21 8.43 -1.49
CA THR A 128 -2.70 7.45 -0.52
C THR A 128 -3.22 8.13 0.75
N ILE A 129 -2.48 9.10 1.27
CA ILE A 129 -2.88 9.90 2.44
C ILE A 129 -4.21 10.62 2.15
N ILE A 130 -4.31 11.26 0.99
CA ILE A 130 -5.52 11.99 0.59
C ILE A 130 -6.69 11.03 0.31
N ASP A 131 -6.45 9.89 -0.34
CA ASP A 131 -7.47 8.87 -0.58
C ASP A 131 -8.02 8.34 0.75
N LEU A 132 -7.15 7.99 1.72
CA LEU A 132 -7.56 7.60 3.07
C LEU A 132 -8.41 8.68 3.74
N ALA A 133 -8.01 9.95 3.63
CA ALA A 133 -8.73 11.07 4.24
C ALA A 133 -10.17 11.20 3.69
N ARG A 134 -10.37 10.90 2.40
CA ARG A 134 -11.67 10.94 1.71
C ARG A 134 -12.57 9.75 2.00
N MET A 135 -11.99 8.61 2.36
CA MET A 135 -12.76 7.40 2.64
C MET A 135 -13.58 7.53 3.93
N PRO A 136 -14.71 6.82 4.05
CA PRO A 136 -15.41 6.66 5.33
C PRO A 136 -14.45 6.18 6.41
N ARG A 137 -14.40 6.91 7.52
CA ARG A 137 -13.46 6.65 8.61
C ARG A 137 -13.72 5.28 9.23
N ARG A 138 -12.68 4.45 9.31
CA ARG A 138 -12.64 3.26 10.16
C ARG A 138 -11.67 3.48 11.32
N ARG A 139 -11.84 2.69 12.38
CA ARG A 139 -10.93 2.70 13.53
C ARG A 139 -9.50 2.45 13.03
N GLY A 140 -8.58 3.35 13.40
CA GLY A 140 -7.16 3.25 13.04
C GLY A 140 -6.76 3.94 11.74
N ASP A 141 -7.70 4.40 10.89
CA ASP A 141 -7.33 5.02 9.60
C ASP A 141 -6.49 6.30 9.78
N ASP A 142 -6.79 7.11 10.81
CA ASP A 142 -6.04 8.35 11.09
C ASP A 142 -4.59 8.04 11.55
N ALA A 143 -4.41 6.93 12.28
CA ALA A 143 -3.08 6.44 12.65
C ALA A 143 -2.34 5.88 11.43
N LEU A 144 -3.03 5.13 10.57
CA LEU A 144 -2.46 4.58 9.33
C LEU A 144 -2.02 5.69 8.37
N LEU A 145 -2.83 6.74 8.24
CA LEU A 145 -2.50 7.93 7.45
C LEU A 145 -1.21 8.60 7.95
N ARG A 146 -1.10 8.84 9.27
CA ARG A 146 0.12 9.37 9.88
C ARG A 146 1.31 8.43 9.70
N ALA A 147 1.08 7.13 9.74
CA ALA A 147 2.13 6.13 9.53
C ALA A 147 2.69 6.19 8.11
N VAL A 148 1.84 6.37 7.09
CA VAL A 148 2.29 6.60 5.70
C VAL A 148 3.14 7.85 5.62
N ALA A 149 2.67 8.97 6.18
CA ALA A 149 3.40 10.23 6.18
C ALA A 149 4.78 10.09 6.85
N SER A 150 4.83 9.52 8.06
CA SER A 150 6.07 9.33 8.82
C SER A 150 7.04 8.39 8.09
N ARG A 151 6.58 7.24 7.59
CA ARG A 151 7.45 6.23 6.95
C ARG A 151 8.00 6.67 5.60
N ARG A 152 7.30 7.57 4.92
CA ARG A 152 7.71 8.13 3.63
C ARG A 152 8.35 9.52 3.76
N GLY A 153 8.49 10.04 4.99
CA GLY A 153 9.11 11.33 5.24
C GLY A 153 8.35 12.52 4.64
N ILE A 154 7.01 12.46 4.64
CA ILE A 154 6.15 13.44 3.97
C ILE A 154 5.64 14.46 4.98
N PRO A 155 6.00 15.75 4.84
CA PRO A 155 5.46 16.83 5.64
C PRO A 155 3.94 17.00 5.45
N ALA A 156 3.24 17.37 6.51
CA ALA A 156 1.80 17.64 6.43
C ALA A 156 1.46 18.80 5.47
N ALA A 157 2.36 19.79 5.34
CA ALA A 157 2.21 20.91 4.41
C ALA A 157 2.16 20.44 2.95
N ASP A 158 3.01 19.49 2.57
CA ASP A 158 3.07 18.96 1.21
C ASP A 158 1.80 18.19 0.85
N VAL A 159 1.22 17.47 1.81
CA VAL A 159 -0.07 16.80 1.62
C VAL A 159 -1.20 17.81 1.38
N LEU A 160 -1.24 18.89 2.16
CA LEU A 160 -2.27 19.94 2.02
C LEU A 160 -2.09 20.70 0.70
N SER A 161 -0.86 21.04 0.32
CA SER A 161 -0.56 21.67 -0.97
C SER A 161 -1.01 20.77 -2.13
N ALA A 162 -0.70 19.46 -2.07
CA ALA A 162 -1.13 18.51 -3.09
C ALA A 162 -2.67 18.34 -3.14
N LEU A 163 -3.34 18.44 -1.99
CA LEU A 163 -4.81 18.46 -1.93
C LEU A 163 -5.36 19.70 -2.62
N ASP A 164 -4.73 20.86 -2.42
CA ASP A 164 -5.12 22.13 -3.02
C ASP A 164 -4.99 22.11 -4.54
N ASP A 165 -3.91 21.54 -5.07
CA ASP A 165 -3.67 21.36 -6.50
C ASP A 165 -4.62 20.34 -7.15
N TRP A 166 -5.30 19.52 -6.35
CA TRP A 166 -6.21 18.50 -6.85
C TRP A 166 -7.52 19.12 -7.37
N ALA A 167 -7.58 19.32 -8.69
CA ALA A 167 -8.76 19.82 -9.37
C ALA A 167 -9.95 18.85 -9.26
N HIS A 168 -11.10 19.38 -8.83
CA HIS A 168 -12.41 18.69 -8.73
C HIS A 168 -12.37 17.36 -7.95
N LEU A 169 -11.81 17.38 -6.74
CA LEU A 169 -11.80 16.23 -5.84
C LEU A 169 -13.09 16.17 -5.00
N PRO A 170 -13.95 15.14 -5.16
CA PRO A 170 -15.15 15.00 -4.34
C PRO A 170 -14.79 14.81 -2.86
N GLY A 171 -15.46 15.54 -1.97
CA GLY A 171 -15.20 15.49 -0.54
C GLY A 171 -13.91 16.19 -0.10
N LYS A 172 -13.39 17.13 -0.91
CA LYS A 172 -12.13 17.84 -0.63
C LYS A 172 -12.15 18.58 0.71
N ARG A 173 -13.25 19.25 1.04
CA ARG A 173 -13.38 20.04 2.29
C ARG A 173 -13.35 19.14 3.52
N GLU A 174 -14.04 18.01 3.47
CA GLU A 174 -14.07 17.00 4.53
C GLU A 174 -12.70 16.34 4.70
N ALA A 175 -12.04 16.03 3.59
CA ALA A 175 -10.68 15.48 3.59
C ALA A 175 -9.67 16.48 4.17
N GLU A 176 -9.74 17.75 3.79
CA GLU A 176 -8.88 18.80 4.32
C GLU A 176 -9.06 18.97 5.84
N ALA A 177 -10.30 19.07 6.31
CA ALA A 177 -10.61 19.20 7.73
C ALA A 177 -10.09 18.02 8.54
N ARG A 178 -10.21 16.80 7.98
CA ARG A 178 -9.65 15.59 8.58
C ARG A 178 -8.13 15.63 8.63
N LEU A 179 -7.46 15.98 7.52
CA LEU A 179 -6.00 16.05 7.46
C LEU A 179 -5.43 17.05 8.45
N ARG A 180 -6.02 18.25 8.54
CA ARG A 180 -5.63 19.27 9.52
C ARG A 180 -5.76 18.74 10.96
N THR A 181 -6.86 18.06 11.27
CA THR A 181 -7.07 17.44 12.58
C THR A 181 -6.04 16.34 12.85
N CYS A 182 -5.79 15.45 11.88
CA CYS A 182 -4.88 14.32 12.02
C CYS A 182 -3.43 14.75 12.22
N PHE A 183 -3.02 15.85 11.59
CA PHE A 183 -1.67 16.42 11.71
C PHE A 183 -1.57 17.51 12.78
N GLU A 184 -2.62 17.72 13.59
CA GLU A 184 -2.66 18.71 14.66
C GLU A 184 -2.38 20.16 14.18
N LEU A 185 -2.72 20.44 12.92
CA LEU A 185 -2.58 21.76 12.32
C LEU A 185 -3.78 22.63 12.69
N SER A 186 -3.56 23.58 13.60
CA SER A 186 -4.57 24.60 13.96
C SER A 186 -4.88 25.49 12.75
N ARG A 187 -6.16 25.87 12.57
CA ARG A 187 -6.55 26.91 11.60
C ARG A 187 -5.89 28.22 12.05
N ARG A 188 -4.93 28.71 11.25
CA ARG A 188 -4.52 30.12 11.28
C ARG A 188 -5.59 30.96 10.62
#